data_AF-A0A945XF33-F1
#
_entry.id   AF-A0A945XF33-F1
#
_cell.length_a   1.000
_cell.length_b   1.000
_cell.length_c   1.000
_cell.angle_alpha   90.00
_cell.angle_beta   90.00
_cell.angle_gamma   90.00
#
_symmetry.space_group_name_H-M   'P 1'
#
loop_
_entity.id
_entity.type
_entity.pdbx_description
1 polymer ?
#
loop_
_entity_poly.entity_id
_entity_poly.type
_entity_poly.pdbx_seq_one_letter_code
_entity_poly.pdbx_strand_id
1 'polypeptide(L)'
;MIRFTITIIVALAVVVAAAIWFSDRPGNVSIEWQGWLIEMSVGRFVLATAIILAAALIVIGFLRVIRRAPGRIRESLRTSRRERGYRALTQGMVAVAAGDPDEANRQARRADVLLSEPPLTMLLSAQAAQLNGDEDAASRYFNAMLERPETAFLGVRGLLIQAQKNNDRRGALEYAEKAYRLQPKTPWVLNTMFDLQVAEGRWRAALSTLEEAVKRRAVTADAARDRRAAVLLGCSSEAEAGGDVDEALKFARRANTLAPAFLPAVLRTAELLVSAGKTRPATQMIQDAWGRMPHPDLARLYGDMEKANGDSLKRVKRFERLLSFNTDHRESHIALAEAALAAELWGEARNHLEKAAGDDPPARVCRMMADLEDRAGDNPDAVRTWLLRASDAPPDAAWICTDCGAAWGDWTPVCGNCQSLGTLDWEPPARAPAHGLHLAHAGGGIVLDGDDDTLLLENEIIGEAPDGEPSDKPAAPGDADGDIKPPRP
;
A
#
# COMPACT_ATOMS: atom_id res chain seq x y z
N MET A 1 40.56 3.12 -45.58
CA MET A 1 41.86 2.57 -46.02
C MET A 1 41.84 2.22 -47.51
N ILE A 2 40.75 1.63 -48.02
CA ILE A 2 40.57 1.25 -49.44
C ILE A 2 40.81 2.40 -50.45
N ARG A 3 40.32 3.62 -50.19
CA ARG A 3 40.53 4.77 -51.09
C ARG A 3 41.99 5.26 -51.16
N PHE A 4 42.78 5.02 -50.11
CA PHE A 4 44.19 5.42 -50.05
C PHE A 4 45.09 4.40 -50.75
N THR A 5 44.79 3.11 -50.59
CA THR A 5 45.51 2.05 -51.31
C THR A 5 45.24 2.11 -52.81
N ILE A 6 44.00 2.38 -53.23
CA ILE A 6 43.66 2.55 -54.65
C ILE A 6 44.40 3.75 -55.27
N THR A 7 44.49 4.88 -54.57
CA THR A 7 45.18 6.07 -55.09
C THR A 7 46.69 5.84 -55.23
N ILE A 8 47.33 5.10 -54.32
CA ILE A 8 48.73 4.70 -54.45
C ILE A 8 48.93 3.75 -55.63
N ILE A 9 48.07 2.74 -55.79
CA ILE A 9 48.17 1.77 -56.90
C ILE A 9 47.99 2.47 -58.25
N VAL A 10 47.01 3.38 -58.36
CA VAL A 10 46.79 4.17 -59.59
C VAL A 10 47.97 5.11 -59.86
N ALA A 11 48.50 5.80 -58.85
CA ALA A 11 49.68 6.65 -59.01
C ALA A 11 50.92 5.84 -59.43
N LEU A 12 51.13 4.66 -58.85
CA LEU A 12 52.21 3.75 -59.21
C LEU A 12 52.04 3.23 -60.65
N ALA A 13 50.83 2.86 -61.05
CA ALA A 13 50.52 2.43 -62.41
C ALA A 13 50.78 3.55 -63.45
N VAL A 14 50.43 4.80 -63.12
CA VAL A 14 50.70 5.97 -63.97
C VAL A 14 52.20 6.24 -64.09
N VAL A 15 52.95 6.14 -62.99
CA VAL A 15 54.42 6.27 -62.98
C VAL A 15 55.08 5.19 -63.81
N VAL A 16 54.67 3.93 -63.66
CA VAL A 16 55.22 2.79 -64.41
C VAL A 16 54.88 2.94 -65.90
N ALA A 17 53.66 3.31 -66.25
CA ALA A 17 53.27 3.56 -67.64
C ALA A 17 54.07 4.73 -68.25
N ALA A 18 54.28 5.81 -67.50
CA ALA A 18 55.11 6.94 -67.92
C ALA A 18 56.59 6.55 -68.09
N ALA A 19 57.12 5.68 -67.21
CA ALA A 19 58.48 5.17 -67.30
C ALA A 19 58.69 4.25 -68.51
N ILE A 20 57.74 3.37 -68.82
CA ILE A 20 57.76 2.51 -70.01
C ILE A 20 57.73 3.37 -71.27
N TRP A 21 56.81 4.35 -71.34
CA TRP A 21 56.72 5.26 -72.49
C TRP A 21 57.98 6.09 -72.71
N PHE A 22 58.68 6.49 -71.64
CA PHE A 22 59.94 7.23 -71.72
C PHE A 22 61.14 6.36 -72.10
N SER A 23 61.09 5.05 -71.82
CA SER A 23 62.17 4.12 -72.18
C SER A 23 62.34 3.96 -73.69
N ASP A 24 61.27 4.18 -74.47
CA ASP A 24 61.27 4.04 -75.93
C ASP A 24 61.74 5.32 -76.67
N ARG A 25 62.07 6.40 -75.94
CA ARG A 25 62.57 7.67 -76.52
C ARG A 25 63.88 8.11 -75.83
N PRO A 26 65.06 7.80 -76.40
CA PRO A 26 66.32 8.15 -75.78
C PRO A 26 66.56 9.67 -75.83
N GLY A 27 66.60 10.30 -74.66
CA GLY A 27 67.03 11.68 -74.46
C GLY A 27 67.90 11.77 -73.20
N ASN A 28 68.81 12.74 -73.17
CA ASN A 28 69.66 13.03 -72.01
C ASN A 28 69.21 14.35 -71.37
N VAL A 29 69.14 14.35 -70.04
CA VAL A 29 68.94 15.56 -69.24
C VAL A 29 70.27 15.88 -68.57
N SER A 30 70.84 17.03 -68.91
CA SER A 30 71.97 17.60 -68.18
C SER A 30 71.44 18.62 -67.18
N ILE A 31 71.80 18.43 -65.91
CA ILE A 31 71.54 19.41 -64.85
C ILE A 31 72.90 19.96 -64.43
N GLU A 32 73.11 21.26 -64.59
CA GLU A 32 74.29 21.96 -64.11
C GLU A 32 73.95 22.66 -62.79
N TRP A 33 74.58 22.22 -61.70
CA TRP A 33 74.38 22.82 -60.38
C TRP A 33 75.72 23.12 -59.73
N GLN A 34 75.99 24.41 -59.48
CA GLN A 34 77.25 24.89 -58.90
C GLN A 34 78.51 24.33 -59.58
N GLY A 35 78.50 24.22 -60.92
CA GLY A 35 79.62 23.70 -61.71
C GLY A 35 79.74 22.18 -61.77
N TRP A 36 78.85 21.42 -61.11
CA TRP A 36 78.72 19.98 -61.29
C TRP A 36 77.72 19.67 -62.40
N LEU A 37 78.20 19.06 -63.49
CA LEU A 37 77.38 18.56 -64.58
C LEU A 37 76.99 17.12 -64.29
N ILE A 38 75.71 16.88 -64.00
CA ILE A 38 75.17 15.53 -63.86
C ILE A 38 74.40 15.19 -65.12
N GLU A 39 74.99 14.34 -65.97
CA GLU A 39 74.31 13.78 -67.14
C GLU A 39 73.56 12.50 -66.72
N MET A 40 72.24 12.53 -66.86
CA MET A 40 71.40 11.37 -66.64
C MET A 40 70.44 11.15 -67.80
N SER A 41 70.17 9.89 -68.13
CA SER A 41 69.12 9.58 -69.11
C SER A 41 67.76 10.03 -68.56
N VAL A 42 66.86 10.48 -69.42
CA VAL A 42 65.55 11.00 -68.97
C VAL A 42 64.79 9.95 -68.15
N GLY A 43 64.95 8.66 -68.47
CA GLY A 43 64.38 7.57 -67.69
C GLY A 43 64.82 7.54 -66.22
N ARG A 44 66.11 7.81 -65.92
CA ARG A 44 66.61 7.87 -64.54
C ARG A 44 66.06 9.09 -63.79
N PHE A 45 65.94 10.23 -64.46
CA PHE A 45 65.37 11.44 -63.87
C PHE A 45 63.89 11.27 -63.52
N VAL A 46 63.09 10.71 -64.43
CA VAL A 46 61.67 10.40 -64.20
C VAL A 46 61.51 9.41 -63.05
N LEU A 47 62.34 8.36 -63.01
CA LEU A 47 62.33 7.38 -61.93
C LEU A 47 62.68 8.02 -60.57
N ALA A 48 63.73 8.83 -60.51
CA ALA A 48 64.13 9.51 -59.28
C ALA A 48 63.03 10.46 -58.77
N THR A 49 62.41 11.22 -59.68
CA THR A 49 61.31 12.14 -59.36
C THR A 49 60.08 11.38 -58.84
N ALA A 50 59.76 10.25 -59.47
CA ALA A 50 58.66 9.41 -59.06
C ALA A 50 58.89 8.77 -57.68
N ILE A 51 60.11 8.33 -57.38
CA ILE A 51 60.50 7.80 -56.07
C ILE A 51 60.34 8.89 -54.99
N ILE A 52 60.79 10.12 -55.26
CA ILE A 52 60.65 11.24 -54.33
C ILE A 52 59.17 11.57 -54.09
N LEU A 53 58.34 11.59 -55.14
CA LEU A 53 56.91 11.86 -55.02
C LEU A 53 56.19 10.76 -54.23
N ALA A 54 56.54 9.49 -54.49
CA ALA A 54 56.02 8.35 -53.72
C ALA A 54 56.43 8.44 -52.24
N ALA A 55 57.69 8.75 -51.95
CA ALA A 55 58.18 8.96 -50.59
C ALA A 55 57.43 10.11 -49.89
N ALA A 56 57.21 11.24 -50.57
CA ALA A 56 56.46 12.38 -50.03
C ALA A 56 55.01 12.01 -49.72
N LEU A 57 54.33 11.27 -50.60
CA LEU A 57 52.96 10.79 -50.36
C LEU A 57 52.87 9.82 -49.18
N ILE A 58 53.87 8.94 -49.01
CA ILE A 58 53.98 8.03 -47.87
C ILE A 58 54.16 8.84 -46.57
N VAL A 59 55.07 9.81 -46.55
CA VAL A 59 55.32 10.68 -45.38
C VAL A 59 54.09 11.50 -45.02
N ILE A 60 53.40 12.10 -46.00
CA ILE A 60 52.15 12.85 -45.78
C ILE A 60 51.04 11.92 -45.27
N GLY A 61 50.94 10.70 -45.80
CA GLY A 61 50.02 9.68 -45.32
C GLY A 61 50.28 9.30 -43.86
N PHE A 62 51.54 9.08 -43.51
CA PHE A 62 51.99 8.75 -42.15
C PHE A 62 51.69 9.89 -41.16
N LEU A 63 52.01 11.13 -41.53
CA LEU A 63 51.70 12.33 -40.73
C LEU A 63 50.18 12.51 -40.54
N ARG A 64 49.36 12.22 -41.55
CA ARG A 64 47.89 12.26 -41.43
C ARG A 64 47.36 11.18 -40.49
N VAL A 65 47.93 9.97 -40.50
CA VAL A 65 47.57 8.89 -39.58
C VAL A 65 47.96 9.27 -38.16
N ILE A 66 49.18 9.75 -37.92
CA ILE A 66 49.62 10.20 -36.60
C ILE A 66 48.76 11.34 -36.08
N ARG A 67 48.41 12.32 -36.91
CA ARG A 67 47.54 13.44 -36.51
C ARG A 67 46.09 13.01 -36.22
N ARG A 68 45.57 11.97 -36.88
CA ARG A 68 44.19 11.47 -36.67
C ARG A 68 44.07 10.31 -35.68
N ALA A 69 45.17 9.63 -35.37
CA ALA A 69 45.26 8.55 -34.41
C ALA A 69 44.78 8.93 -33.00
N PRO A 70 45.18 10.08 -32.41
CA PRO A 70 44.74 10.43 -31.05
C PRO A 70 43.22 10.61 -30.96
N GLY A 71 42.55 11.10 -32.01
CA GLY A 71 41.09 11.21 -32.05
C GLY A 71 40.40 9.85 -31.96
N ARG A 72 40.82 8.88 -32.79
CA ARG A 72 40.23 7.52 -32.81
C ARG A 72 40.53 6.71 -31.54
N ILE A 73 41.73 6.86 -30.99
CA ILE A 73 42.11 6.20 -29.74
C ILE A 73 41.28 6.77 -28.58
N ARG A 74 41.12 8.10 -28.51
CA ARG A 74 40.31 8.75 -27.47
C ARG A 74 38.84 8.31 -27.56
N GLU A 75 38.31 8.17 -28.75
CA GLU A 75 36.94 7.72 -28.98
C GLU A 75 36.75 6.24 -28.61
N SER A 76 37.66 5.36 -29.04
CA SER A 76 37.64 3.94 -28.67
C SER A 76 37.78 3.73 -27.15
N LEU A 77 38.67 4.48 -26.48
CA LEU A 77 38.81 4.43 -25.02
C LEU A 77 37.54 4.92 -24.32
N ARG A 78 36.88 5.97 -24.83
CA ARG A 78 35.59 6.43 -24.32
C ARG A 78 34.52 5.36 -24.46
N THR A 79 34.42 4.70 -25.62
CA THR A 79 33.46 3.61 -25.85
C THR A 79 33.73 2.44 -24.91
N SER A 80 34.98 2.00 -24.78
CA SER A 80 35.36 0.91 -23.87
C SER A 80 35.12 1.25 -22.39
N ARG A 81 35.34 2.50 -21.98
CA ARG A 81 35.00 2.97 -20.62
C ARG A 81 33.50 2.90 -20.38
N ARG A 82 32.70 3.35 -21.35
CA ARG A 82 31.23 3.33 -21.27
C ARG A 82 30.67 1.91 -21.25
N GLU A 83 31.18 1.00 -22.08
CA GLU A 83 30.78 -0.42 -22.08
C GLU A 83 31.06 -1.09 -20.73
N ARG A 84 32.25 -0.86 -20.15
CA ARG A 84 32.59 -1.37 -18.81
C ARG A 84 31.69 -0.75 -17.73
N GLY A 85 31.35 0.52 -17.87
CA GLY A 85 30.42 1.22 -16.98
C GLY A 85 29.02 0.62 -17.00
N TYR A 86 28.45 0.37 -18.19
CA TYR A 86 27.15 -0.27 -18.30
C TYR A 86 27.17 -1.73 -17.85
N ARG A 87 28.25 -2.49 -18.09
CA ARG A 87 28.38 -3.83 -17.50
C ARG A 87 28.37 -3.79 -15.97
N ALA A 88 29.09 -2.86 -15.36
CA ALA A 88 29.06 -2.68 -13.90
C ALA A 88 27.65 -2.30 -13.42
N LEU A 89 26.96 -1.40 -14.12
CA LEU A 89 25.58 -1.03 -13.81
C LEU A 89 24.63 -2.25 -13.87
N THR A 90 24.70 -3.05 -14.94
CA THR A 90 23.88 -4.25 -15.10
C THR A 90 24.19 -5.29 -14.02
N GLN A 91 25.47 -5.53 -13.73
CA GLN A 91 25.89 -6.44 -12.66
C GLN A 91 25.41 -5.97 -11.28
N GLY A 92 25.49 -4.66 -11.02
CA GLY A 92 24.96 -4.07 -9.79
C GLY A 92 23.45 -4.24 -9.66
N MET A 93 22.68 -4.05 -10.74
CA MET A 93 21.23 -4.29 -10.73
C MET A 93 20.88 -5.78 -10.47
N VAL A 94 21.67 -6.71 -11.02
CA VAL A 94 21.53 -8.15 -10.73
C VAL A 94 21.84 -8.44 -9.26
N ALA A 95 22.90 -7.84 -8.70
CA ALA A 95 23.24 -8.00 -7.29
C ALA A 95 22.14 -7.43 -6.37
N VAL A 96 21.55 -6.28 -6.71
CA VAL A 96 20.37 -5.73 -6.00
C VAL A 96 19.21 -6.71 -6.03
N ALA A 97 18.90 -7.30 -7.19
CA ALA A 97 17.84 -8.29 -7.32
C ALA A 97 18.15 -9.60 -6.57
N ALA A 98 19.41 -9.97 -6.45
CA ALA A 98 19.87 -11.13 -5.68
C ALA A 98 19.92 -10.86 -4.16
N GLY A 99 19.76 -9.60 -3.72
CA GLY A 99 19.89 -9.22 -2.32
C GLY A 99 21.34 -9.27 -1.81
N ASP A 100 22.35 -9.16 -2.69
CA ASP A 100 23.77 -9.06 -2.33
C ASP A 100 24.16 -7.57 -2.23
N PRO A 101 24.17 -6.99 -1.01
CA PRO A 101 24.30 -5.56 -0.85
C PRO A 101 25.76 -5.09 -0.98
N ASP A 102 26.72 -5.99 -0.75
CA ASP A 102 28.15 -5.74 -0.87
C ASP A 102 28.57 -5.66 -2.33
N GLU A 103 28.17 -6.65 -3.15
CA GLU A 103 28.46 -6.65 -4.58
C GLU A 103 27.70 -5.52 -5.29
N ALA A 104 26.45 -5.24 -4.90
CA ALA A 104 25.69 -4.10 -5.40
C ALA A 104 26.43 -2.78 -5.17
N ASN A 105 26.95 -2.54 -3.96
CA ASN A 105 27.68 -1.31 -3.63
C ASN A 105 29.04 -1.21 -4.37
N ARG A 106 29.79 -2.31 -4.48
CA ARG A 106 31.03 -2.36 -5.27
C ARG A 106 30.78 -1.98 -6.74
N GLN A 107 29.76 -2.58 -7.36
CA GLN A 107 29.42 -2.32 -8.75
C GLN A 107 28.82 -0.93 -8.96
N ALA A 108 28.05 -0.41 -7.99
CA ALA A 108 27.54 0.96 -7.99
C ALA A 108 28.67 1.99 -8.06
N ARG A 109 29.66 1.90 -7.15
CA ARG A 109 30.84 2.78 -7.15
C ARG A 109 31.63 2.68 -8.45
N ARG A 110 31.78 1.46 -8.98
CA ARG A 110 32.48 1.22 -10.25
C ARG A 110 31.74 1.85 -11.43
N ALA A 111 30.41 1.73 -11.48
CA ALA A 111 29.59 2.35 -12.51
C ALA A 111 29.65 3.88 -12.43
N ASP A 112 29.61 4.46 -11.22
CA ASP A 112 29.68 5.90 -11.00
C ASP A 112 30.97 6.53 -11.54
N VAL A 113 32.12 5.92 -11.21
CA VAL A 113 33.43 6.35 -11.72
C VAL A 113 33.54 6.19 -13.24
N LEU A 114 32.93 5.15 -13.83
CA LEU A 114 33.08 4.84 -15.25
C LEU A 114 32.17 5.64 -16.16
N LEU A 115 30.89 5.77 -15.81
CA LEU A 115 29.86 6.39 -16.65
C LEU A 115 29.78 7.90 -16.45
N SER A 116 29.98 8.38 -15.22
CA SER A 116 29.69 9.79 -14.87
C SER A 116 28.29 10.23 -15.37
N GLU A 117 27.33 9.29 -15.43
CA GLU A 117 25.92 9.49 -15.76
C GLU A 117 25.12 9.48 -14.45
N PRO A 118 24.88 10.65 -13.83
CA PRO A 118 24.38 10.72 -12.46
C PRO A 118 23.05 9.99 -12.20
N PRO A 119 22.04 9.99 -13.11
CA PRO A 119 20.74 9.40 -12.81
C PRO A 119 20.74 7.92 -12.45
N LEU A 120 21.42 7.10 -13.26
CA LEU A 120 21.37 5.65 -13.13
C LEU A 120 22.32 5.16 -12.02
N THR A 121 23.47 5.81 -11.88
CA THR A 121 24.47 5.44 -10.86
C THR A 121 24.02 5.87 -9.47
N MET A 122 23.36 7.03 -9.34
CA MET A 122 22.73 7.45 -8.08
C MET A 122 21.63 6.47 -7.65
N LEU A 123 20.76 6.03 -8.57
CA LEU A 123 19.68 5.10 -8.22
C LEU A 123 20.23 3.75 -7.74
N LEU A 124 21.19 3.19 -8.47
CA LEU A 124 21.84 1.95 -8.06
C LEU A 124 22.55 2.11 -6.70
N SER A 125 23.21 3.25 -6.46
CA SER A 125 23.85 3.54 -5.17
C SER A 125 22.85 3.66 -4.03
N ALA A 126 21.70 4.31 -4.26
CA ALA A 126 20.62 4.42 -3.28
C ALA A 126 20.03 3.04 -2.94
N GLN A 127 19.78 2.20 -3.95
CA GLN A 127 19.27 0.85 -3.74
C GLN A 127 20.27 -0.06 -3.01
N ALA A 128 21.56 0.02 -3.35
CA ALA A 128 22.60 -0.70 -2.63
C ALA A 128 22.70 -0.25 -1.16
N ALA A 129 22.55 1.05 -0.89
CA ALA A 129 22.50 1.57 0.48
C ALA A 129 21.27 1.06 1.26
N GLN A 130 20.08 1.04 0.63
CA GLN A 130 18.87 0.48 1.24
C GLN A 130 19.02 -1.01 1.59
N LEU A 131 19.64 -1.81 0.72
CA LEU A 131 19.88 -3.23 0.98
C LEU A 131 20.90 -3.46 2.10
N ASN A 132 21.90 -2.57 2.24
CA ASN A 132 22.85 -2.60 3.35
C ASN A 132 22.24 -2.09 4.68
N GLY A 133 21.01 -1.58 4.67
CA GLY A 133 20.41 -0.92 5.84
C GLY A 133 20.98 0.46 6.16
N ASP A 134 21.85 1.03 5.31
CA ASP A 134 22.39 2.39 5.44
C ASP A 134 21.37 3.41 4.92
N GLU A 135 20.35 3.64 5.75
CA GLU A 135 19.25 4.54 5.48
C GLU A 135 19.71 5.98 5.24
N ASP A 136 20.72 6.44 5.96
CA ASP A 136 21.27 7.80 5.81
C ASP A 136 21.95 7.97 4.44
N ALA A 137 22.73 6.98 3.99
CA ALA A 137 23.33 7.02 2.66
C ALA A 137 22.26 7.00 1.57
N ALA A 138 21.23 6.15 1.71
CA ALA A 138 20.12 6.12 0.77
C ALA A 138 19.42 7.49 0.68
N SER A 139 19.13 8.13 1.82
CA SER A 139 18.54 9.47 1.86
C SER A 139 19.43 10.51 1.17
N ARG A 140 20.76 10.47 1.35
CA ARG A 140 21.68 11.39 0.65
C ARG A 140 21.59 11.23 -0.87
N TYR A 141 21.58 10.00 -1.38
CA TYR A 141 21.44 9.76 -2.82
C TYR A 141 20.08 10.19 -3.36
N PHE A 142 18.99 9.92 -2.64
CA PHE A 142 17.67 10.36 -3.06
C PHE A 142 17.53 11.89 -3.01
N ASN A 143 18.10 12.56 -2.01
CA ASN A 143 18.13 14.02 -1.95
C ASN A 143 18.94 14.62 -3.11
N ALA A 144 20.10 14.06 -3.44
CA ALA A 144 20.88 14.48 -4.61
C ALA A 144 20.10 14.29 -5.92
N MET A 145 19.27 13.25 -6.02
CA MET A 145 18.36 13.06 -7.16
C MET A 145 17.30 14.16 -7.28
N LEU A 146 16.93 14.85 -6.19
CA LEU A 146 15.95 15.95 -6.22
C LEU A 146 16.47 17.20 -6.92
N GLU A 147 17.79 17.39 -6.97
CA GLU A 147 18.43 18.57 -7.60
C GLU A 147 18.29 18.58 -9.13
N ARG A 148 17.97 17.43 -9.72
CA ARG A 148 17.86 17.24 -11.16
C ARG A 148 16.43 16.89 -11.58
N PRO A 149 15.82 17.60 -12.54
CA PRO A 149 14.45 17.32 -13.00
C PRO A 149 14.22 15.89 -13.47
N GLU A 150 15.22 15.27 -14.10
CA GLU A 150 15.12 13.93 -14.69
C GLU A 150 15.07 12.82 -13.63
N THR A 151 15.63 13.06 -12.45
CA THR A 151 15.73 12.08 -11.35
C THR A 151 14.85 12.42 -10.16
N ALA A 152 14.32 13.65 -10.09
CA ALA A 152 13.56 14.12 -8.94
C ALA A 152 12.40 13.19 -8.58
N PHE A 153 11.70 12.65 -9.57
CA PHE A 153 10.59 11.73 -9.32
C PHE A 153 11.02 10.41 -8.65
N LEU A 154 12.18 9.87 -9.04
CA LEU A 154 12.76 8.68 -8.42
C LEU A 154 13.26 8.98 -7.00
N GLY A 155 13.90 10.14 -6.81
CA GLY A 155 14.35 10.60 -5.49
C GLY A 155 13.19 10.73 -4.51
N VAL A 156 12.09 11.39 -4.93
CA VAL A 156 10.89 11.52 -4.09
C VAL A 156 10.28 10.16 -3.76
N ARG A 157 10.21 9.22 -4.72
CA ARG A 157 9.68 7.87 -4.46
C ARG A 157 10.52 7.13 -3.42
N GLY A 158 11.84 7.23 -3.48
CA GLY A 158 12.73 6.61 -2.49
C GLY A 158 12.52 7.17 -1.08
N LEU A 159 12.48 8.50 -0.96
CA LEU A 159 12.24 9.19 0.31
C LEU A 159 10.84 8.92 0.88
N LEU A 160 9.83 8.84 0.01
CA LEU A 160 8.46 8.46 0.40
C LEU A 160 8.43 7.07 1.05
N ILE A 161 9.04 6.07 0.40
CA ILE A 161 9.07 4.69 0.92
C ILE A 161 9.82 4.65 2.25
N GLN A 162 10.91 5.40 2.38
CA GLN A 162 11.67 5.50 3.62
C GLN A 162 10.86 6.14 4.75
N ALA A 163 10.17 7.25 4.46
CA ALA A 163 9.28 7.90 5.42
C ALA A 163 8.14 6.97 5.87
N GLN A 164 7.53 6.21 4.95
CA GLN A 164 6.52 5.20 5.28
C GLN A 164 7.07 4.08 6.17
N LYS A 165 8.25 3.55 5.86
CA LYS A 165 8.93 2.52 6.67
C LYS A 165 9.20 3.02 8.09
N ASN A 166 9.58 4.29 8.22
CA ASN A 166 9.88 4.93 9.50
C ASN A 166 8.63 5.44 10.24
N ASN A 167 7.43 5.15 9.73
CA ASN A 167 6.16 5.67 10.24
C ASN A 167 6.08 7.21 10.32
N ASP A 168 6.92 7.92 9.56
CA ASP A 168 6.84 9.38 9.40
C ASP A 168 5.75 9.72 8.38
N ARG A 169 4.50 9.72 8.85
CA ARG A 169 3.33 9.97 8.01
C ARG A 169 3.30 11.39 7.45
N ARG A 170 3.77 12.38 8.21
CA ARG A 170 3.84 13.78 7.77
C ARG A 170 4.86 13.95 6.65
N GLY A 171 6.08 13.45 6.84
CA GLY A 171 7.11 13.45 5.79
C GLY A 171 6.69 12.66 4.56
N ALA A 172 6.07 11.49 4.75
CA ALA A 172 5.52 10.70 3.65
C ALA A 172 4.48 11.50 2.85
N LEU A 173 3.56 12.21 3.51
CA LEU A 173 2.57 13.03 2.81
C LEU A 173 3.22 14.19 2.03
N GLU A 174 4.22 14.86 2.60
CA GLU A 174 4.97 15.92 1.91
C GLU A 174 5.67 15.40 0.64
N TYR A 175 6.27 14.20 0.72
CA TYR A 175 6.86 13.54 -0.45
C TYR A 175 5.79 13.11 -1.46
N ALA A 176 4.63 12.62 -1.04
CA ALA A 176 3.52 12.27 -1.93
C ALA A 176 2.99 13.51 -2.68
N GLU A 177 2.82 14.64 -2.00
CA GLU A 177 2.43 15.92 -2.60
C GLU A 177 3.50 16.43 -3.59
N LYS A 178 4.80 16.24 -3.27
CA LYS A 178 5.89 16.55 -4.19
C LYS A 178 5.90 15.64 -5.42
N ALA A 179 5.65 14.33 -5.24
CA ALA A 179 5.52 13.38 -6.34
C ALA A 179 4.34 13.76 -7.26
N TYR A 180 3.22 14.20 -6.67
CA TYR A 180 2.05 14.66 -7.42
C TYR A 180 2.38 15.89 -8.26
N ARG A 181 3.10 16.87 -7.72
CA ARG A 181 3.55 18.05 -8.50
C ARG A 181 4.47 17.68 -9.67
N LEU A 182 5.31 16.67 -9.51
CA LEU A 182 6.23 16.21 -10.56
C LEU A 182 5.54 15.40 -11.65
N GLN A 183 4.73 14.40 -11.28
CA GLN A 183 4.00 13.56 -12.22
C GLN A 183 2.55 13.32 -11.77
N PRO A 184 1.64 14.28 -12.02
CA PRO A 184 0.25 14.19 -11.56
C PRO A 184 -0.53 13.01 -12.16
N LYS A 185 -0.09 12.50 -13.32
CA LYS A 185 -0.79 11.46 -14.10
C LYS A 185 -0.54 10.05 -13.58
N THR A 186 0.35 9.88 -12.61
CA THR A 186 0.82 8.57 -12.18
C THR A 186 -0.13 7.97 -11.13
N PRO A 187 -0.80 6.83 -11.41
CA PRO A 187 -1.85 6.29 -10.53
C PRO A 187 -1.41 6.01 -9.10
N TRP A 188 -0.22 5.43 -8.91
CA TRP A 188 0.29 5.12 -7.57
C TRP A 188 0.45 6.39 -6.71
N VAL A 189 0.81 7.53 -7.32
CA VAL A 189 0.96 8.79 -6.60
C VAL A 189 -0.38 9.27 -6.05
N LEU A 190 -1.45 9.19 -6.84
CA LEU A 190 -2.79 9.57 -6.41
C LEU A 190 -3.30 8.65 -5.30
N ASN A 191 -3.13 7.34 -5.44
CA ASN A 191 -3.56 6.37 -4.43
C ASN A 191 -2.78 6.57 -3.12
N THR A 192 -1.45 6.63 -3.17
CA THR A 192 -0.63 6.84 -1.95
C THR A 192 -0.91 8.19 -1.30
N MET A 193 -1.08 9.26 -2.08
CA MET A 193 -1.43 10.57 -1.54
C MET A 193 -2.81 10.55 -0.88
N PHE A 194 -3.79 9.88 -1.49
CA PHE A 194 -5.12 9.69 -0.90
C PHE A 194 -5.05 8.93 0.43
N ASP A 195 -4.36 7.79 0.47
CA ASP A 195 -4.24 6.96 1.67
C ASP A 195 -3.55 7.72 2.81
N LEU A 196 -2.48 8.47 2.50
CA LEU A 196 -1.77 9.31 3.48
C LEU A 196 -2.62 10.49 3.96
N GLN A 197 -3.41 11.12 3.09
CA GLN A 197 -4.32 12.19 3.48
C GLN A 197 -5.43 11.67 4.41
N VAL A 198 -5.96 10.48 4.15
CA VAL A 198 -6.93 9.81 5.02
C VAL A 198 -6.30 9.48 6.38
N ALA A 199 -5.10 8.89 6.40
CA ALA A 199 -4.39 8.54 7.62
C ALA A 199 -4.05 9.77 8.50
N GLU A 200 -3.80 10.92 7.88
CA GLU A 200 -3.55 12.20 8.56
C GLU A 200 -4.83 12.99 8.88
N GLY A 201 -6.02 12.46 8.55
CA GLY A 201 -7.30 13.13 8.80
C GLY A 201 -7.54 14.38 7.94
N ARG A 202 -6.85 14.54 6.80
CA ARG A 202 -7.05 15.64 5.84
C ARG A 202 -8.17 15.32 4.86
N TRP A 203 -9.41 15.22 5.36
CA TRP A 203 -10.55 14.68 4.61
C TRP A 203 -10.91 15.45 3.35
N ARG A 204 -10.95 16.80 3.41
CA ARG A 204 -11.21 17.63 2.22
C ARG A 204 -10.16 17.42 1.12
N ALA A 205 -8.89 17.31 1.50
CA ALA A 205 -7.81 17.03 0.56
C ALA A 205 -7.98 15.63 -0.05
N ALA A 206 -8.23 14.62 0.77
CA ALA A 206 -8.51 13.25 0.33
C ALA A 206 -9.69 13.19 -0.64
N LEU A 207 -10.78 13.91 -0.38
CA LEU A 207 -11.93 13.99 -1.27
C LEU A 207 -11.55 14.53 -2.65
N SER A 208 -10.77 15.62 -2.69
CA SER A 208 -10.30 16.21 -3.95
C SER A 208 -9.39 15.26 -4.74
N THR A 209 -8.50 14.53 -4.04
CA THR A 209 -7.59 13.56 -4.64
C THR A 209 -8.36 12.37 -5.23
N LEU A 210 -9.37 11.86 -4.51
CA LEU A 210 -10.21 10.77 -4.97
C LEU A 210 -11.03 11.17 -6.21
N GLU A 211 -11.59 12.37 -6.23
CA GLU A 211 -12.33 12.89 -7.39
C GLU A 211 -11.43 13.02 -8.62
N GLU A 212 -10.19 13.49 -8.44
CA GLU A 212 -9.21 13.56 -9.52
C GLU A 212 -8.76 12.17 -9.99
N ALA A 213 -8.62 11.20 -9.06
CA ALA A 213 -8.31 9.81 -9.39
C ALA A 213 -9.41 9.16 -10.24
N VAL A 214 -10.69 9.39 -9.91
CA VAL A 214 -11.84 8.94 -10.71
C VAL A 214 -11.86 9.63 -12.08
N LYS A 215 -11.67 10.95 -12.12
CA LYS A 215 -11.64 11.72 -13.38
C LYS A 215 -10.54 11.23 -14.33
N ARG A 216 -9.39 10.82 -13.79
CA ARG A 216 -8.25 10.27 -14.54
C ARG A 216 -8.37 8.77 -14.84
N ARG A 217 -9.46 8.13 -14.42
CA ARG A 217 -9.70 6.68 -14.57
C ARG A 217 -8.61 5.83 -13.88
N ALA A 218 -7.96 6.36 -12.85
CA ALA A 218 -7.08 5.58 -11.98
C ALA A 218 -7.89 4.64 -11.08
N VAL A 219 -9.13 5.02 -10.76
CA VAL A 219 -10.14 4.22 -10.06
C VAL A 219 -11.47 4.39 -10.79
N THR A 220 -12.30 3.36 -10.85
CA THR A 220 -13.66 3.48 -11.42
C THR A 220 -14.57 4.24 -10.46
N ALA A 221 -15.58 4.93 -10.98
CA ALA A 221 -16.53 5.67 -10.13
C ALA A 221 -17.27 4.76 -9.14
N ASP A 222 -17.54 3.52 -9.56
CA ASP A 222 -18.20 2.50 -8.75
C ASP A 222 -17.30 1.99 -7.62
N ALA A 223 -16.04 1.61 -7.93
CA ALA A 223 -15.07 1.19 -6.92
C ALA A 223 -14.70 2.32 -5.93
N ALA A 224 -14.86 3.59 -6.34
CA ALA A 224 -14.65 4.74 -5.48
C ALA A 224 -15.89 5.13 -4.65
N ARG A 225 -17.08 4.55 -4.91
CA ARG A 225 -18.35 5.01 -4.33
C ARG A 225 -18.33 4.94 -2.81
N ASP A 226 -18.00 3.77 -2.26
CA ASP A 226 -18.07 3.53 -0.82
C ASP A 226 -16.93 4.27 -0.08
N ARG A 227 -15.72 4.28 -0.65
CA ARG A 227 -14.60 5.12 -0.16
C ARG A 227 -14.97 6.60 -0.14
N ARG A 228 -15.65 7.10 -1.17
CA ARG A 228 -16.09 8.49 -1.25
C ARG A 228 -17.16 8.78 -0.20
N ALA A 229 -18.09 7.86 0.06
CA ALA A 229 -19.06 8.01 1.15
C ALA A 229 -18.35 8.12 2.50
N ALA A 230 -17.41 7.21 2.80
CA ALA A 230 -16.63 7.26 4.05
C ALA A 230 -15.82 8.58 4.21
N VAL A 231 -15.15 9.03 3.14
CA VAL A 231 -14.41 10.30 3.14
C VAL A 231 -15.33 11.50 3.33
N LEU A 232 -16.52 11.50 2.73
CA LEU A 232 -17.52 12.56 2.94
C LEU A 232 -17.99 12.62 4.40
N LEU A 233 -18.09 11.48 5.10
CA LEU A 233 -18.36 11.47 6.54
C LEU A 233 -17.19 12.03 7.34
N GLY A 234 -15.95 11.73 6.95
CA GLY A 234 -14.76 12.40 7.49
C GLY A 234 -14.81 13.93 7.31
N CYS A 235 -15.16 14.42 6.11
CA CYS A 235 -15.36 15.85 5.85
C CYS A 235 -16.49 16.45 6.71
N SER A 236 -17.55 15.68 6.96
CA SER A 236 -18.65 16.09 7.84
C SER A 236 -18.16 16.27 9.29
N SER A 237 -17.37 15.34 9.80
CA SER A 237 -16.75 15.44 11.13
C SER A 237 -15.75 16.60 11.22
N GLU A 238 -14.94 16.81 10.18
CA GLU A 238 -13.99 17.94 10.09
C GLU A 238 -14.71 19.30 10.10
N ALA A 239 -15.82 19.42 9.37
CA ALA A 239 -16.61 20.65 9.33
C ALA A 239 -17.31 20.94 10.67
N GLU A 240 -17.88 19.92 11.32
CA GLU A 240 -18.51 20.08 12.63
C GLU A 240 -17.48 20.47 13.71
N ALA A 241 -16.31 19.84 13.72
CA ALA A 241 -15.21 20.20 14.62
C ALA A 241 -14.72 21.64 14.41
N GLY A 242 -14.83 22.16 13.19
CA GLY A 242 -14.58 23.57 12.85
C GLY A 242 -15.72 24.54 13.21
N GLY A 243 -16.85 24.04 13.75
CA GLY A 243 -18.02 24.84 14.12
C GLY A 243 -19.01 25.11 12.99
N ASP A 244 -18.80 24.55 11.79
CA ASP A 244 -19.68 24.72 10.63
C ASP A 244 -20.62 23.51 10.46
N VAL A 245 -21.69 23.51 11.25
CA VAL A 245 -22.70 22.43 11.26
C VAL A 245 -23.48 22.35 9.93
N ASP A 246 -23.68 23.48 9.25
CA ASP A 246 -24.39 23.50 7.96
C ASP A 246 -23.56 22.83 6.87
N GLU A 247 -22.25 23.10 6.81
CA GLU A 247 -21.35 22.41 5.91
C GLU A 247 -21.18 20.93 6.27
N ALA A 248 -21.12 20.61 7.57
CA ALA A 248 -21.12 19.23 8.05
C ALA A 248 -22.35 18.45 7.55
N LEU A 249 -23.53 19.07 7.60
CA LEU A 249 -24.78 18.49 7.12
C LEU A 249 -24.81 18.34 5.59
N LYS A 250 -24.21 19.28 4.83
CA LYS A 250 -24.07 19.14 3.37
C LYS A 250 -23.24 17.92 3.00
N PHE A 251 -22.09 17.72 3.66
CA PHE A 251 -21.24 16.55 3.42
C PHE A 251 -21.94 15.24 3.79
N ALA A 252 -22.60 15.18 4.95
CA ALA A 252 -23.35 14.00 5.38
C ALA A 252 -24.48 13.63 4.40
N ARG A 253 -25.27 14.63 3.98
CA ARG A 253 -26.34 14.42 2.97
C ARG A 253 -25.78 13.91 1.65
N ARG A 254 -24.66 14.47 1.19
CA ARG A 254 -23.99 14.03 -0.04
C ARG A 254 -23.52 12.57 0.07
N ALA A 255 -23.01 12.15 1.24
CA ALA A 255 -22.66 10.75 1.50
C ALA A 255 -23.91 9.85 1.43
N ASN A 256 -24.99 10.25 2.09
CA ASN A 256 -26.24 9.49 2.11
C ASN A 256 -26.90 9.38 0.72
N THR A 257 -26.87 10.44 -0.10
CA THR A 257 -27.35 10.39 -1.49
C THR A 257 -26.48 9.46 -2.34
N LEU A 258 -25.16 9.44 -2.11
CA LEU A 258 -24.24 8.60 -2.85
C LEU A 258 -24.38 7.11 -2.50
N ALA A 259 -24.59 6.80 -1.22
CA ALA A 259 -24.73 5.45 -0.71
C ALA A 259 -25.90 5.36 0.31
N PRO A 260 -27.16 5.28 -0.16
CA PRO A 260 -28.34 5.24 0.73
C PRO A 260 -28.45 3.97 1.56
N ALA A 261 -27.72 2.91 1.19
CA ALA A 261 -27.61 1.65 1.93
C ALA A 261 -26.41 1.63 2.89
N PHE A 262 -25.68 2.74 3.02
CA PHE A 262 -24.57 2.85 3.95
C PHE A 262 -25.04 3.52 5.25
N LEU A 263 -25.35 2.69 6.25
CA LEU A 263 -25.93 3.11 7.52
C LEU A 263 -25.18 4.27 8.20
N PRO A 264 -23.82 4.31 8.24
CA PRO A 264 -23.09 5.43 8.83
C PRO A 264 -23.45 6.80 8.22
N ALA A 265 -23.76 6.86 6.93
CA ALA A 265 -24.15 8.11 6.28
C ALA A 265 -25.55 8.57 6.68
N VAL A 266 -26.46 7.63 6.89
CA VAL A 266 -27.80 7.90 7.44
C VAL A 266 -27.69 8.39 8.88
N LEU A 267 -26.96 7.66 9.72
CA LEU A 267 -26.77 7.99 11.14
C LEU A 267 -26.21 9.40 11.31
N ARG A 268 -25.11 9.71 10.61
CA ARG A 268 -24.48 11.02 10.67
C ARG A 268 -25.41 12.14 10.19
N THR A 269 -26.17 11.90 9.14
CA THR A 269 -27.13 12.90 8.64
C THR A 269 -28.27 13.12 9.64
N ALA A 270 -28.80 12.04 10.23
CA ALA A 270 -29.86 12.11 11.23
C ALA A 270 -29.38 12.83 12.50
N GLU A 271 -28.20 12.49 13.02
CA GLU A 271 -27.56 13.14 14.16
C GLU A 271 -27.47 14.67 13.97
N LEU A 272 -26.93 15.12 12.84
CA LEU A 272 -26.80 16.55 12.52
C LEU A 272 -28.16 17.24 12.34
N LEU A 273 -29.19 16.53 11.87
CA LEU A 273 -30.53 17.09 11.81
C LEU A 273 -31.16 17.24 13.20
N VAL A 274 -30.92 16.26 14.09
CA VAL A 274 -31.39 16.29 15.48
C VAL A 274 -30.69 17.43 16.24
N SER A 275 -29.37 17.55 16.13
CA SER A 275 -28.61 18.63 16.80
C SER A 275 -29.00 20.01 16.28
N ALA A 276 -29.34 20.14 14.99
CA ALA A 276 -29.87 21.38 14.40
C ALA A 276 -31.35 21.66 14.72
N GLY A 277 -32.01 20.85 15.56
CA GLY A 277 -33.43 21.01 15.91
C GLY A 277 -34.41 20.72 14.77
N LYS A 278 -33.94 20.11 13.67
CA LYS A 278 -34.75 19.75 12.49
C LYS A 278 -35.41 18.39 12.72
N THR A 279 -36.24 18.29 13.76
CA THR A 279 -36.89 17.05 14.23
C THR A 279 -37.74 16.38 13.18
N ARG A 280 -38.54 17.14 12.41
CA ARG A 280 -39.44 16.57 11.39
C ARG A 280 -38.65 15.88 10.25
N PRO A 281 -37.67 16.53 9.60
CA PRO A 281 -36.78 15.86 8.64
C PRO A 281 -36.02 14.66 9.22
N ALA A 282 -35.50 14.77 10.45
CA ALA A 282 -34.79 13.66 11.10
C ALA A 282 -35.71 12.44 11.31
N THR A 283 -36.93 12.67 11.79
CA THR A 283 -37.93 11.64 12.04
C THR A 283 -38.28 10.89 10.75
N GLN A 284 -38.54 11.61 9.66
CA GLN A 284 -38.85 10.99 8.36
C GLN A 284 -37.67 10.15 7.86
N MET A 285 -36.46 10.69 7.91
CA MET A 285 -35.25 9.99 7.46
C MET A 285 -35.00 8.70 8.25
N ILE A 286 -35.14 8.75 9.57
CA ILE A 286 -34.98 7.56 10.43
C ILE A 286 -36.05 6.52 10.10
N GLN A 287 -37.31 6.92 9.94
CA GLN A 287 -38.39 6.00 9.57
C GLN A 287 -38.15 5.32 8.21
N ASP A 288 -37.72 6.09 7.20
CA ASP A 288 -37.40 5.58 5.86
C ASP A 288 -36.16 4.65 5.85
N ALA A 289 -35.19 4.90 6.74
CA ALA A 289 -34.04 4.03 6.92
C ALA A 289 -34.40 2.76 7.70
N TRP A 290 -35.26 2.88 8.73
CA TRP A 290 -35.71 1.79 9.56
C TRP A 290 -36.39 0.68 8.76
N GLY A 291 -37.16 1.02 7.72
CA GLY A 291 -37.76 0.03 6.83
C GLY A 291 -36.77 -0.89 6.11
N ARG A 292 -35.48 -0.51 6.02
CA ARG A 292 -34.42 -1.25 5.30
C ARG A 292 -33.32 -1.77 6.21
N MET A 293 -32.97 -1.00 7.24
CA MET A 293 -31.82 -1.24 8.12
C MET A 293 -32.11 -0.79 9.56
N PRO A 294 -33.01 -1.49 10.29
CA PRO A 294 -33.18 -1.24 11.72
C PRO A 294 -31.85 -1.36 12.47
N HIS A 295 -31.54 -0.38 13.32
CA HIS A 295 -30.25 -0.33 14.01
C HIS A 295 -30.38 0.35 15.39
N PRO A 296 -29.66 -0.12 16.43
CA PRO A 296 -29.74 0.46 17.78
C PRO A 296 -29.49 1.98 17.82
N ASP A 297 -28.50 2.49 17.07
CA ASP A 297 -28.24 3.94 17.03
C ASP A 297 -29.35 4.76 16.38
N LEU A 298 -30.06 4.21 15.40
CA LEU A 298 -31.24 4.88 14.83
C LEU A 298 -32.36 4.96 15.87
N ALA A 299 -32.56 3.91 16.68
CA ALA A 299 -33.54 3.91 17.77
C ALA A 299 -33.17 4.92 18.86
N ARG A 300 -31.88 4.97 19.23
CA ARG A 300 -31.33 5.94 20.18
C ARG A 300 -31.61 7.38 19.72
N LEU A 301 -31.19 7.74 18.49
CA LEU A 301 -31.44 9.05 17.91
C LEU A 301 -32.94 9.38 17.83
N TYR A 302 -33.75 8.39 17.46
CA TYR A 302 -35.20 8.54 17.38
C TYR A 302 -35.84 8.86 18.74
N GLY A 303 -35.36 8.23 19.80
CA GLY A 303 -35.79 8.46 21.18
C GLY A 303 -35.22 9.73 21.82
N ASP A 304 -34.02 10.16 21.44
CA ASP A 304 -33.37 11.35 22.01
C ASP A 304 -34.07 12.65 21.62
N MET A 305 -34.73 12.68 20.46
CA MET A 305 -35.56 13.81 20.01
C MET A 305 -36.69 14.19 20.97
N GLU A 306 -37.11 13.28 21.86
CA GLU A 306 -38.21 13.48 22.83
C GLU A 306 -37.74 13.84 24.24
N LYS A 307 -36.44 13.78 24.55
CA LYS A 307 -35.92 14.07 25.91
C LYS A 307 -36.32 15.47 26.43
N ALA A 308 -36.84 16.35 25.58
CA ALA A 308 -37.41 17.63 25.95
C ALA A 308 -38.83 17.58 26.59
N ASN A 309 -39.59 16.46 26.50
CA ASN A 309 -41.04 16.44 26.82
C ASN A 309 -41.55 15.27 27.72
N GLY A 310 -40.68 14.63 28.51
CA GLY A 310 -41.01 13.99 29.81
C GLY A 310 -42.07 12.88 29.93
N ASP A 311 -42.67 12.37 28.84
CA ASP A 311 -43.79 11.41 28.92
C ASP A 311 -43.40 10.03 28.36
N SER A 312 -43.12 9.07 29.26
CA SER A 312 -42.73 7.71 28.90
C SER A 312 -43.77 6.98 28.03
N LEU A 313 -45.06 7.28 28.18
CA LEU A 313 -46.11 6.66 27.36
C LEU A 313 -46.12 7.20 25.92
N LYS A 314 -45.80 8.49 25.73
CA LYS A 314 -45.62 9.04 24.36
C LYS A 314 -44.42 8.42 23.67
N ARG A 315 -43.34 8.15 24.41
CA ARG A 315 -42.18 7.42 23.89
C ARG A 315 -42.61 6.05 23.37
N VAL A 316 -43.37 5.27 24.14
CA VAL A 316 -43.89 3.96 23.71
C VAL A 316 -44.68 4.08 22.40
N LYS A 317 -45.68 4.97 22.32
CA LYS A 317 -46.46 5.19 21.08
C LYS A 317 -45.61 5.55 19.86
N ARG A 318 -44.53 6.29 20.09
CA ARG A 318 -43.60 6.68 19.04
C ARG A 318 -42.81 5.47 18.52
N PHE A 319 -42.39 4.57 19.40
CA PHE A 319 -41.71 3.33 19.04
C PHE A 319 -42.67 2.28 18.47
N GLU A 320 -43.94 2.25 18.85
CA GLU A 320 -44.99 1.46 18.15
C GLU A 320 -45.08 1.89 16.67
N ARG A 321 -45.06 3.20 16.43
CA ARG A 321 -45.01 3.73 15.06
C ARG A 321 -43.72 3.32 14.35
N LEU A 322 -42.56 3.30 15.03
CA LEU A 322 -41.30 2.87 14.43
C LEU A 322 -41.35 1.38 14.05
N LEU A 323 -41.89 0.54 14.93
CA LEU A 323 -42.14 -0.88 14.68
C LEU A 323 -42.99 -1.11 13.42
N SER A 324 -43.99 -0.26 13.14
CA SER A 324 -44.82 -0.42 11.93
C SER A 324 -44.06 -0.29 10.60
N PHE A 325 -42.85 0.29 10.58
CA PHE A 325 -42.01 0.34 9.39
C PHE A 325 -41.28 -0.98 9.13
N ASN A 326 -41.10 -1.82 10.15
CA ASN A 326 -40.50 -3.14 10.02
C ASN A 326 -40.95 -4.04 11.18
N THR A 327 -42.09 -4.71 11.02
CA THR A 327 -42.82 -5.38 12.12
C THR A 327 -42.14 -6.64 12.64
N ASP A 328 -41.39 -7.32 11.79
CA ASP A 328 -40.85 -8.66 12.08
C ASP A 328 -39.36 -8.61 12.48
N HIS A 329 -38.72 -7.45 12.31
CA HIS A 329 -37.30 -7.32 12.61
C HIS A 329 -37.05 -7.26 14.12
N ARG A 330 -36.13 -8.11 14.59
CA ARG A 330 -35.70 -8.23 15.99
C ARG A 330 -35.44 -6.87 16.64
N GLU A 331 -34.63 -6.02 16.00
CA GLU A 331 -34.29 -4.69 16.55
C GLU A 331 -35.52 -3.77 16.74
N SER A 332 -36.57 -3.91 15.94
CA SER A 332 -37.81 -3.16 16.14
C SER A 332 -38.52 -3.56 17.43
N HIS A 333 -38.53 -4.85 17.75
CA HIS A 333 -39.07 -5.34 19.02
C HIS A 333 -38.20 -4.94 20.20
N ILE A 334 -36.87 -5.00 20.07
CA ILE A 334 -35.96 -4.55 21.13
C ILE A 334 -36.16 -3.06 21.44
N ALA A 335 -36.22 -2.21 20.40
CA ALA A 335 -36.41 -0.77 20.58
C ALA A 335 -37.74 -0.42 21.26
N LEU A 336 -38.83 -1.12 20.93
CA LEU A 336 -40.12 -0.94 21.61
C LEU A 336 -40.11 -1.51 23.04
N ALA A 337 -39.47 -2.65 23.27
CA ALA A 337 -39.29 -3.20 24.61
C ALA A 337 -38.51 -2.25 25.52
N GLU A 338 -37.44 -1.61 25.03
CA GLU A 338 -36.72 -0.58 25.79
C GLU A 338 -37.62 0.59 26.19
N ALA A 339 -38.47 1.05 25.26
CA ALA A 339 -39.43 2.12 25.55
C ALA A 339 -40.49 1.67 26.57
N ALA A 340 -40.98 0.43 26.48
CA ALA A 340 -41.95 -0.13 27.41
C ALA A 340 -41.36 -0.34 28.82
N LEU A 341 -40.11 -0.83 28.92
CA LEU A 341 -39.38 -0.94 30.19
C LEU A 341 -39.21 0.42 30.85
N ALA A 342 -38.85 1.45 30.09
CA ALA A 342 -38.74 2.83 30.60
C ALA A 342 -40.10 3.45 31.02
N ALA A 343 -41.21 2.86 30.56
CA ALA A 343 -42.57 3.25 30.93
C ALA A 343 -43.21 2.31 31.97
N GLU A 344 -42.44 1.34 32.51
CA GLU A 344 -42.90 0.34 33.48
C GLU A 344 -44.07 -0.52 32.97
N LEU A 345 -44.18 -0.70 31.64
CA LEU A 345 -45.17 -1.55 30.99
C LEU A 345 -44.64 -2.98 30.85
N TRP A 346 -44.52 -3.70 31.97
CA TRP A 346 -43.84 -4.99 32.06
C TRP A 346 -44.39 -6.06 31.10
N GLY A 347 -45.72 -6.18 30.99
CA GLY A 347 -46.34 -7.16 30.09
C GLY A 347 -46.02 -6.90 28.61
N GLU A 348 -46.03 -5.63 28.20
CA GLU A 348 -45.72 -5.25 26.82
C GLU A 348 -44.22 -5.41 26.52
N ALA A 349 -43.37 -5.03 27.47
CA ALA A 349 -41.93 -5.26 27.37
C ALA A 349 -41.62 -6.76 27.22
N ARG A 350 -42.26 -7.61 28.02
CA ARG A 350 -42.08 -9.08 27.99
C ARG A 350 -42.50 -9.64 26.63
N ASN A 351 -43.69 -9.28 26.13
CA ASN A 351 -44.18 -9.73 24.82
C ASN A 351 -43.21 -9.41 23.69
N HIS A 352 -42.61 -8.21 23.70
CA HIS A 352 -41.66 -7.82 22.66
C HIS A 352 -40.28 -8.45 22.83
N LEU A 353 -39.79 -8.62 24.07
CA LEU A 353 -38.53 -9.32 24.32
C LEU A 353 -38.61 -10.81 23.96
N GLU A 354 -39.74 -11.48 24.18
CA GLU A 354 -39.96 -12.86 23.76
C GLU A 354 -39.92 -12.99 22.23
N LYS A 355 -40.55 -12.06 21.49
CA LYS A 355 -40.45 -12.01 20.02
C LYS A 355 -39.02 -11.72 19.55
N ALA A 356 -38.29 -10.85 20.25
CA ALA A 356 -36.90 -10.51 19.91
C ALA A 356 -35.94 -11.67 20.22
N ALA A 357 -36.21 -12.44 21.28
CA ALA A 357 -35.42 -13.59 21.69
C ALA A 357 -35.39 -14.67 20.59
N GLY A 358 -36.56 -15.15 20.16
CA GLY A 358 -36.65 -16.30 19.27
C GLY A 358 -35.99 -17.55 19.88
N ASP A 359 -35.43 -18.42 19.04
CA ASP A 359 -34.79 -19.67 19.48
C ASP A 359 -33.40 -19.46 20.10
N ASP A 360 -32.63 -18.49 19.58
CA ASP A 360 -31.30 -18.13 20.06
C ASP A 360 -31.24 -16.63 20.42
N PRO A 361 -31.48 -16.29 21.71
CA PRO A 361 -31.55 -14.90 22.14
C PRO A 361 -30.15 -14.28 22.23
N PRO A 362 -29.94 -13.08 21.67
CA PRO A 362 -28.67 -12.36 21.83
C PRO A 362 -28.48 -11.93 23.28
N ALA A 363 -27.22 -11.76 23.70
CA ALA A 363 -26.89 -11.43 25.07
C ALA A 363 -27.61 -10.16 25.58
N ARG A 364 -27.81 -9.13 24.73
CA ARG A 364 -28.60 -7.92 25.04
C ARG A 364 -30.04 -8.25 25.43
N VAL A 365 -30.72 -9.12 24.68
CA VAL A 365 -32.12 -9.48 24.97
C VAL A 365 -32.20 -10.26 26.30
N CYS A 366 -31.27 -11.18 26.56
CA CYS A 366 -31.21 -11.89 27.83
C CYS A 366 -31.00 -10.93 29.02
N ARG A 367 -30.09 -9.95 28.90
CA ARG A 367 -29.89 -8.93 29.95
C ARG A 367 -31.11 -8.04 30.14
N MET A 368 -31.81 -7.69 29.07
CA MET A 368 -33.06 -6.94 29.16
C MET A 368 -34.20 -7.75 29.79
N MET A 369 -34.28 -9.05 29.53
CA MET A 369 -35.23 -9.95 30.21
C MET A 369 -34.91 -10.04 31.70
N ALA A 370 -33.64 -10.17 32.08
CA ALA A 370 -33.24 -10.14 33.48
C ALA A 370 -33.61 -8.82 34.17
N ASP A 371 -33.36 -7.68 33.52
CA ASP A 371 -33.75 -6.34 34.01
C ASP A 371 -35.28 -6.20 34.14
N LEU A 372 -36.05 -6.79 33.23
CA LEU A 372 -37.51 -6.85 33.33
C LEU A 372 -37.96 -7.62 34.56
N GLU A 373 -37.47 -8.84 34.76
CA GLU A 373 -37.88 -9.71 35.88
C GLU A 373 -37.51 -9.11 37.24
N ASP A 374 -36.35 -8.44 37.31
CA ASP A 374 -35.87 -7.76 38.51
C ASP A 374 -36.77 -6.58 38.88
N ARG A 375 -37.10 -5.71 37.91
CA ARG A 375 -37.94 -4.53 38.14
C ARG A 375 -39.42 -4.84 38.32
N ALA A 376 -39.94 -5.89 37.68
CA ALA A 376 -41.31 -6.35 37.88
C ALA A 376 -41.49 -6.99 39.28
N GLY A 377 -40.40 -7.45 39.91
CA GLY A 377 -40.43 -8.13 41.20
C GLY A 377 -41.01 -9.55 41.14
N ASP A 378 -41.05 -10.15 39.94
CA ASP A 378 -41.79 -11.38 39.67
C ASP A 378 -41.03 -12.63 40.14
N ASN A 379 -39.70 -12.74 39.91
CA ASN A 379 -38.94 -13.96 40.23
C ASN A 379 -37.39 -13.80 40.20
N PRO A 380 -36.70 -13.82 41.37
CA PRO A 380 -35.24 -13.78 41.43
C PRO A 380 -34.52 -14.95 40.71
N ASP A 381 -35.12 -16.13 40.67
CA ASP A 381 -34.55 -17.29 39.95
C ASP A 381 -34.60 -17.08 38.43
N ALA A 382 -35.63 -16.37 37.93
CA ALA A 382 -35.73 -16.01 36.53
C ALA A 382 -34.62 -15.02 36.13
N VAL A 383 -34.33 -14.03 36.97
CA VAL A 383 -33.20 -13.10 36.77
C VAL A 383 -31.90 -13.87 36.62
N ARG A 384 -31.59 -14.78 37.56
CA ARG A 384 -30.38 -15.60 37.51
C ARG A 384 -30.32 -16.46 36.25
N THR A 385 -31.45 -17.07 35.86
CA THR A 385 -31.56 -17.90 34.65
C THR A 385 -31.24 -17.10 33.39
N TRP A 386 -31.80 -15.89 33.25
CA TRP A 386 -31.54 -15.03 32.11
C TRP A 386 -30.11 -14.49 32.07
N LEU A 387 -29.50 -14.19 33.22
CA LEU A 387 -28.09 -13.80 33.28
C LEU A 387 -27.15 -14.95 32.91
N LEU A 388 -27.45 -16.18 33.31
CA LEU A 388 -26.70 -17.36 32.86
C LEU A 388 -26.81 -17.54 31.34
N ARG A 389 -28.04 -17.45 30.80
CA ARG A 389 -28.25 -17.46 29.34
C ARG A 389 -27.50 -16.34 28.63
N ALA A 390 -27.43 -15.14 29.20
CA ALA A 390 -26.69 -14.02 28.61
C ALA A 390 -25.17 -14.30 28.53
N SER A 391 -24.62 -15.06 29.48
CA SER A 391 -23.20 -15.47 29.47
C SER A 391 -22.87 -16.47 28.37
N ASP A 392 -23.83 -17.34 28.04
CA ASP A 392 -23.65 -18.36 27.00
C ASP A 392 -24.03 -17.87 25.60
N ALA A 393 -24.91 -16.85 25.54
CA ALA A 393 -25.47 -16.26 24.33
C ALA A 393 -24.38 -15.69 23.39
N PRO A 394 -24.69 -15.59 22.09
CA PRO A 394 -23.82 -14.89 21.14
C PRO A 394 -23.55 -13.44 21.60
N PRO A 395 -22.31 -12.93 21.39
CA PRO A 395 -22.00 -11.55 21.67
C PRO A 395 -22.88 -10.62 20.82
N ASP A 396 -23.19 -9.46 21.38
CA ASP A 396 -23.97 -8.45 20.66
C ASP A 396 -23.21 -7.93 19.44
N ALA A 397 -23.96 -7.48 18.44
CA ALA A 397 -23.39 -6.84 17.27
C ALA A 397 -22.61 -5.59 17.68
N ALA A 398 -21.50 -5.36 16.97
CA ALA A 398 -20.63 -4.20 17.13
C ALA A 398 -20.12 -3.78 15.74
N TRP A 399 -19.43 -2.64 15.67
CA TRP A 399 -18.75 -2.25 14.45
C TRP A 399 -17.44 -3.03 14.30
N ILE A 400 -17.44 -4.03 13.42
CA ILE A 400 -16.30 -4.92 13.17
C ILE A 400 -15.57 -4.48 11.91
N CYS A 401 -14.25 -4.33 12.01
CA CYS A 401 -13.43 -4.08 10.84
C CYS A 401 -13.29 -5.35 9.98
N THR A 402 -13.75 -5.32 8.74
CA THR A 402 -13.63 -6.45 7.81
C THR A 402 -12.20 -6.80 7.42
N ASP A 403 -11.26 -5.84 7.54
CA ASP A 403 -9.84 -6.07 7.21
C ASP A 403 -9.04 -6.69 8.37
N CYS A 404 -9.31 -6.31 9.63
CA CYS A 404 -8.50 -6.73 10.78
C CYS A 404 -9.27 -7.39 11.94
N GLY A 405 -10.59 -7.43 11.89
CA GLY A 405 -11.45 -8.02 12.91
C GLY A 405 -11.61 -7.22 14.21
N ALA A 406 -11.00 -6.03 14.31
CA ALA A 406 -11.14 -5.18 15.50
C ALA A 406 -12.58 -4.68 15.67
N ALA A 407 -13.09 -4.75 16.90
CA ALA A 407 -14.44 -4.32 17.28
C ALA A 407 -14.46 -2.92 17.88
N TRP A 408 -15.47 -2.12 17.53
CA TRP A 408 -15.66 -0.74 17.96
C TRP A 408 -17.09 -0.48 18.42
N GLY A 409 -17.25 0.43 19.38
CA GLY A 409 -18.57 0.85 19.87
C GLY A 409 -19.27 1.84 18.92
N ASP A 410 -18.49 2.72 18.29
CA ASP A 410 -18.99 3.74 17.36
C ASP A 410 -18.34 3.58 15.99
N TRP A 411 -19.09 3.92 14.93
CA TRP A 411 -18.54 3.93 13.58
C TRP A 411 -17.60 5.13 13.39
N THR A 412 -16.44 4.87 12.80
CA THR A 412 -15.48 5.90 12.35
C THR A 412 -15.09 5.66 10.90
N PRO A 413 -14.73 6.70 10.12
CA PRO A 413 -14.32 6.51 8.73
C PRO A 413 -13.11 5.60 8.57
N VAL A 414 -12.22 5.54 9.56
CA VAL A 414 -10.97 4.78 9.51
C VAL A 414 -10.88 3.91 10.74
N CYS A 415 -10.53 2.62 10.56
CA CYS A 415 -10.32 1.71 11.67
C CYS A 415 -9.17 2.22 12.56
N GLY A 416 -9.41 2.36 13.86
CA GLY A 416 -8.37 2.79 14.81
C GLY A 416 -7.21 1.80 14.99
N ASN A 417 -7.35 0.55 14.51
CA ASN A 417 -6.33 -0.49 14.60
C ASN A 417 -5.48 -0.59 13.31
N CYS A 418 -6.10 -0.94 12.18
CA CYS A 418 -5.38 -1.15 10.92
C CYS A 418 -5.35 0.08 9.98
N GLN A 419 -6.07 1.15 10.32
CA GLN A 419 -6.20 2.36 9.51
C GLN A 419 -6.87 2.20 8.14
N SER A 420 -7.55 1.08 7.90
CA SER A 420 -8.37 0.90 6.70
C SER A 420 -9.58 1.84 6.68
N LEU A 421 -9.88 2.39 5.51
CA LEU A 421 -10.99 3.32 5.28
C LEU A 421 -12.29 2.59 4.96
N GLY A 422 -13.34 2.87 5.71
CA GLY A 422 -14.72 2.47 5.38
C GLY A 422 -14.96 0.96 5.48
N THR A 423 -14.23 0.27 6.35
CA THR A 423 -14.29 -1.20 6.51
C THR A 423 -15.01 -1.67 7.76
N LEU A 424 -15.66 -0.76 8.49
CA LEU A 424 -16.43 -1.10 9.70
C LEU A 424 -17.87 -1.45 9.33
N ASP A 425 -18.23 -2.72 9.52
CA ASP A 425 -19.57 -3.26 9.29
C ASP A 425 -20.23 -3.67 10.62
N TRP A 426 -21.55 -3.60 10.69
CA TRP A 426 -22.31 -3.88 11.92
C TRP A 426 -22.70 -5.35 12.00
N GLU A 427 -21.93 -6.13 12.77
CA GLU A 427 -22.05 -7.58 12.83
C GLU A 427 -21.68 -8.12 14.22
N PRO A 428 -22.23 -9.29 14.65
CA PRO A 428 -21.73 -10.00 15.82
C PRO A 428 -20.26 -10.41 15.64
N PRO A 429 -19.38 -10.21 16.63
CA PRO A 429 -17.99 -10.63 16.51
C PRO A 429 -17.88 -12.16 16.42
N ALA A 430 -16.93 -12.64 15.62
CA ALA A 430 -16.70 -14.06 15.45
C ALA A 430 -16.27 -14.72 16.77
N ARG A 431 -16.92 -15.82 17.16
CA ARG A 431 -16.54 -16.61 18.33
C ARG A 431 -15.49 -17.64 17.92
N ALA A 432 -14.41 -17.75 18.69
CA ALA A 432 -13.58 -18.94 18.62
C ALA A 432 -14.46 -20.16 18.94
N PRO A 433 -14.39 -21.25 18.17
CA PRO A 433 -15.15 -22.45 18.49
C PRO A 433 -14.75 -22.88 19.90
N ALA A 434 -15.75 -22.97 20.78
CA ALA A 434 -15.52 -23.43 22.14
C ALA A 434 -14.85 -24.81 22.06
N HIS A 435 -13.58 -24.89 22.46
CA HIS A 435 -12.95 -26.17 22.74
C HIS A 435 -13.58 -26.64 24.03
N GLY A 436 -14.66 -27.41 23.91
CA GLY A 436 -15.46 -27.82 25.05
C GLY A 436 -14.58 -28.50 26.09
N LEU A 437 -14.49 -27.91 27.28
CA LEU A 437 -14.54 -28.73 28.48
C LEU A 437 -15.91 -29.40 28.43
N HIS A 438 -15.95 -30.61 27.88
CA HIS A 438 -17.09 -31.52 28.02
C HIS A 438 -17.20 -31.86 29.51
N LEU A 439 -17.77 -30.94 30.30
CA LEU A 439 -18.34 -31.29 31.58
C LEU A 439 -19.63 -32.02 31.26
N ALA A 440 -19.50 -33.33 31.05
CA ALA A 440 -20.63 -34.23 31.03
C ALA A 440 -21.46 -33.94 32.28
N HIS A 441 -22.63 -33.32 32.08
CA HIS A 441 -23.68 -33.32 33.09
C HIS A 441 -24.16 -34.75 33.21
N ALA A 442 -23.44 -35.56 34.00
CA ALA A 442 -24.00 -36.74 34.59
C ALA A 442 -25.15 -36.25 35.47
N GLY A 443 -26.38 -36.59 35.09
CA GLY A 443 -27.55 -36.36 35.91
C GLY A 443 -27.33 -36.99 37.28
N GLY A 444 -27.10 -36.13 38.26
CA GLY A 444 -26.90 -36.50 39.66
C GLY A 444 -26.93 -35.18 40.43
N GLY A 445 -28.00 -34.96 41.18
CA GLY A 445 -28.21 -33.71 41.90
C GLY A 445 -27.03 -33.38 42.80
N ILE A 446 -26.68 -32.09 42.86
CA ILE A 446 -25.85 -31.57 43.93
C ILE A 446 -26.70 -31.63 45.20
N VAL A 447 -26.56 -32.73 45.94
CA VAL A 447 -26.99 -32.82 47.34
C VAL A 447 -25.85 -32.21 48.15
N LEU A 448 -26.09 -31.04 48.74
CA LEU A 448 -25.26 -30.52 49.80
C LEU A 448 -25.72 -31.18 51.10
N ASP A 449 -25.23 -32.39 51.36
CA ASP A 449 -25.23 -32.93 52.72
C ASP A 449 -23.86 -32.60 53.32
N GLY A 450 -23.89 -31.72 54.32
CA GLY A 450 -22.77 -31.53 55.21
C GLY A 450 -22.63 -32.77 56.07
N ASP A 451 -21.39 -33.20 56.27
CA ASP A 451 -20.85 -33.56 57.56
C ASP A 451 -19.32 -33.61 57.46
N ASP A 452 -18.69 -33.23 58.58
CA ASP A 452 -17.25 -33.20 58.84
C ASP A 452 -16.48 -34.39 58.24
N ASP A 453 -15.32 -34.11 57.66
CA ASP A 453 -14.07 -34.77 58.06
C ASP A 453 -12.83 -34.13 57.39
N THR A 454 -12.06 -33.45 58.23
CA THR A 454 -10.58 -33.31 58.19
C THR A 454 -9.88 -33.16 56.83
N LEU A 455 -9.58 -31.91 56.48
CA LEU A 455 -8.49 -31.57 55.55
C LEU A 455 -7.12 -31.77 56.23
N LEU A 456 -6.48 -32.91 55.98
CA LEU A 456 -5.03 -33.03 56.15
C LEU A 456 -4.34 -32.48 54.90
N LEU A 457 -3.83 -31.26 55.02
CA LEU A 457 -2.84 -30.69 54.09
C LEU A 457 -1.46 -31.23 54.49
N GLU A 458 -1.01 -32.28 53.83
CA GLU A 458 0.42 -32.63 53.82
C GLU A 458 1.10 -31.87 52.68
N ASN A 459 1.77 -30.78 53.07
CA ASN A 459 2.83 -30.17 52.31
C ASN A 459 4.02 -31.13 52.26
N GLU A 460 4.45 -31.54 51.08
CA GLU A 460 5.81 -32.04 50.88
C GLU A 460 6.48 -31.30 49.71
N ILE A 461 7.31 -30.33 50.09
CA ILE A 461 8.30 -29.66 49.24
C ILE A 461 9.62 -30.41 49.46
N ILE A 462 10.05 -31.21 48.49
CA ILE A 462 11.44 -31.64 48.23
C ILE A 462 11.45 -31.97 46.71
N GLY A 463 12.23 -31.42 45.79
CA GLY A 463 13.55 -30.81 45.88
C GLY A 463 14.63 -31.78 45.44
N GLU A 464 14.80 -32.09 44.14
CA GLU A 464 16.11 -32.47 43.56
C GLU A 464 16.06 -32.56 42.02
N ALA A 465 17.04 -31.95 41.35
CA ALA A 465 17.39 -32.20 39.95
C ALA A 465 18.27 -33.46 39.83
N PRO A 466 18.45 -34.01 38.61
CA PRO A 466 19.84 -34.26 38.22
C PRO A 466 20.16 -33.87 36.76
N ASP A 467 21.37 -33.34 36.62
CA ASP A 467 22.12 -33.12 35.39
C ASP A 467 22.65 -34.43 34.77
N GLY A 468 22.96 -34.39 33.46
CA GLY A 468 23.90 -35.31 32.78
C GLY A 468 23.34 -35.99 31.52
N GLU A 469 23.34 -35.33 30.36
CA GLU A 469 24.37 -35.37 29.29
C GLU A 469 24.01 -36.31 28.10
N PRO A 470 24.54 -36.06 26.88
CA PRO A 470 23.80 -36.20 25.63
C PRO A 470 24.17 -37.46 24.82
N SER A 471 23.20 -38.01 24.08
CA SER A 471 23.46 -39.05 23.07
C SER A 471 23.48 -38.46 21.66
N ASP A 472 24.68 -38.45 21.08
CA ASP A 472 24.97 -38.13 19.69
C ASP A 472 25.13 -39.46 18.91
N LYS A 473 24.39 -39.65 17.80
CA LYS A 473 24.85 -40.21 16.50
C LYS A 473 23.74 -40.74 15.57
N PRO A 474 24.00 -40.81 14.24
CA PRO A 474 23.02 -40.53 13.19
C PRO A 474 22.55 -41.79 12.44
N ALA A 475 21.42 -41.68 11.75
CA ALA A 475 21.01 -42.63 10.71
C ALA A 475 20.85 -41.90 9.36
N ALA A 476 21.54 -42.40 8.34
CA ALA A 476 21.40 -42.05 6.93
C ALA A 476 20.87 -43.29 6.15
N PRO A 477 20.64 -43.22 4.84
CA PRO A 477 19.31 -43.09 4.24
C PRO A 477 18.84 -44.38 3.56
N GLY A 478 17.52 -44.54 3.42
CA GLY A 478 16.89 -45.61 2.65
C GLY A 478 16.22 -45.07 1.40
N ASP A 479 16.70 -45.54 0.25
CA ASP A 479 16.11 -45.36 -1.08
C ASP A 479 14.72 -46.01 -1.16
N ALA A 480 13.77 -45.33 -1.82
CA ALA A 480 12.62 -45.97 -2.42
C ALA A 480 12.08 -45.13 -3.59
N ASP A 481 12.19 -45.75 -4.77
CA ASP A 481 11.62 -45.35 -6.06
C ASP A 481 10.14 -44.93 -5.98
N GLY A 482 9.79 -43.91 -6.75
CA GLY A 482 8.42 -43.46 -6.95
C GLY A 482 8.30 -42.65 -8.24
N ASP A 483 8.17 -43.37 -9.35
CA ASP A 483 7.86 -42.87 -10.69
C ASP A 483 6.70 -41.84 -10.69
N ILE A 484 6.98 -40.60 -11.11
CA ILE A 484 5.97 -39.63 -11.53
C ILE A 484 6.18 -39.34 -13.02
N LYS A 485 5.28 -39.91 -13.83
CA LYS A 485 5.13 -39.65 -15.26
C LYS A 485 4.41 -38.30 -15.49
N PRO A 486 4.88 -37.42 -16.38
CA PRO A 486 4.21 -36.16 -16.69
C PRO A 486 3.16 -36.35 -17.81
N PRO A 487 2.06 -35.57 -17.84
CA PRO A 487 1.30 -35.39 -19.06
C PRO A 487 1.84 -34.19 -19.85
N ARG A 488 2.07 -34.41 -21.14
CA ARG A 488 2.04 -33.45 -22.25
C ARG A 488 1.16 -34.06 -23.35
N PRO A 489 0.67 -33.30 -24.33
CA PRO A 489 0.80 -31.86 -24.56
C PRO A 489 -0.42 -31.03 -24.14
#